data_AF-A0A1G4W7Q9-F1
#
_entry.id   AF-A0A1G4W7Q9-F1
#
_cell.length_a   1.000
_cell.length_b   1.000
_cell.length_c   1.000
_cell.angle_alpha   90.00
_cell.angle_beta   90.00
_cell.angle_gamma   90.00
#
_symmetry.space_group_name_H-M   'P 1'
#
loop_
_entity.id
_entity.type
_entity.pdbx_description
1 polymer ?
#
loop_
_entity_poly.entity_id
_entity_poly.type
_entity_poly.pdbx_seq_one_letter_code
_entity_poly.pdbx_strand_id
1 'polypeptide(L)'
;MIKLNKKTKDILIFTILFLFSFLYFFLAYIGFKKQNINLNQVDKITSQVENRGIDYRHGSKGRKSKVFYIKLKDLDEKVGVYRMSKNYNDLISAINIQDILTVYYEKNSNDSENVNINLIQIERNGIVLLGKKEYENKESALIYIGLFFGVGSVAYSFYFLKRKTNLLKGKNKKSTIRKTSVNSGFEQLGL
;
A
#
# COMPACT_ATOMS: atom_id res chain seq x y z
N MET A 1 -18.95 -28.67 -19.23
CA MET A 1 -17.75 -28.53 -18.36
C MET A 1 -16.49 -28.65 -19.24
N ILE A 2 -15.80 -27.55 -19.53
CA ILE A 2 -14.68 -27.53 -20.49
C ILE A 2 -13.42 -28.11 -19.85
N LYS A 3 -12.89 -29.21 -20.39
CA LYS A 3 -11.68 -29.88 -19.90
C LYS A 3 -10.44 -29.21 -20.50
N LEU A 4 -9.91 -28.20 -19.82
CA LEU A 4 -8.68 -27.52 -20.24
C LEU A 4 -7.46 -28.45 -20.19
N ASN A 5 -6.63 -28.43 -21.24
CA ASN A 5 -5.33 -29.08 -21.27
C ASN A 5 -4.39 -28.47 -20.20
N LYS A 6 -3.53 -29.30 -19.61
CA LYS A 6 -2.56 -28.92 -18.57
C LYS A 6 -1.69 -27.74 -18.96
N LYS A 7 -1.22 -27.68 -20.22
CA LYS A 7 -0.41 -26.55 -20.73
C LYS A 7 -1.20 -25.23 -20.71
N THR A 8 -2.47 -25.28 -21.13
CA THR A 8 -3.37 -24.12 -21.12
C THR A 8 -3.66 -23.64 -19.70
N LYS A 9 -3.86 -24.58 -18.75
CA LYS A 9 -4.01 -24.24 -17.32
C LYS A 9 -2.77 -23.54 -16.76
N ASP A 10 -1.59 -24.02 -17.10
CA ASP A 10 -0.33 -23.47 -16.60
C ASP A 10 -0.04 -22.06 -17.15
N ILE A 11 -0.36 -21.82 -18.43
CA ILE A 11 -0.29 -20.48 -19.04
C ILE A 11 -1.30 -19.55 -18.37
N LEU A 12 -2.53 -20.01 -18.14
CA LEU A 12 -3.57 -19.20 -17.50
C LEU A 12 -3.16 -18.78 -16.07
N ILE A 13 -2.59 -19.69 -15.28
CA ILE A 13 -2.06 -19.37 -13.94
C ILE A 13 -0.91 -18.35 -14.03
N PHE A 14 0.02 -18.53 -14.97
CA PHE A 14 1.10 -17.57 -15.19
C PHE A 14 0.55 -16.17 -15.54
N THR A 15 -0.38 -16.10 -16.48
CA THR A 15 -1.00 -14.83 -16.91
C THR A 15 -1.73 -14.15 -15.75
N ILE A 16 -2.46 -14.89 -14.93
CA ILE A 16 -3.14 -14.33 -13.74
C ILE A 16 -2.11 -13.77 -12.75
N LEU A 17 -1.05 -14.52 -12.43
CA LEU A 17 -0.01 -14.07 -11.49
C LEU A 17 0.73 -12.83 -12.02
N PHE A 18 1.01 -12.79 -13.33
CA PHE A 18 1.62 -11.64 -13.98
C PHE A 18 0.69 -10.43 -13.98
N LEU A 19 -0.60 -10.60 -14.29
CA LEU A 19 -1.58 -9.52 -14.24
C LEU A 19 -1.75 -8.95 -12.82
N PHE A 20 -1.63 -9.80 -11.80
CA PHE A 20 -1.68 -9.36 -10.40
C PHE A 20 -0.55 -8.39 -10.04
N SER A 21 0.59 -8.44 -10.74
CA SER A 21 1.69 -7.47 -10.55
C SER A 21 1.29 -6.05 -10.91
N PHE A 22 0.47 -5.87 -11.96
CA PHE A 22 -0.03 -4.55 -12.36
C PHE A 22 -0.92 -3.94 -11.28
N LEU A 23 -1.71 -4.75 -10.57
CA LEU A 23 -2.51 -4.28 -9.44
C LEU A 23 -1.60 -3.73 -8.32
N TYR A 24 -0.51 -4.43 -8.00
CA TYR A 24 0.45 -3.96 -7.01
C TYR A 24 1.22 -2.72 -7.45
N PHE A 25 1.64 -2.63 -8.72
CA PHE A 25 2.26 -1.41 -9.24
C PHE A 25 1.28 -0.22 -9.28
N PHE A 26 0.00 -0.48 -9.55
CA PHE A 26 -1.04 0.55 -9.49
C PHE A 26 -1.23 1.09 -8.06
N LEU A 27 -1.19 0.22 -7.04
CA LEU A 27 -1.16 0.63 -5.64
C LEU A 27 0.07 1.48 -5.32
N ALA A 28 1.25 1.10 -5.82
CA ALA A 28 2.47 1.90 -5.65
C ALA A 28 2.33 3.28 -6.31
N TYR A 29 1.76 3.34 -7.52
CA TYR A 29 1.50 4.59 -8.24
C TYR A 29 0.58 5.53 -7.44
N ILE A 30 -0.49 5.01 -6.83
CA ILE A 30 -1.36 5.81 -5.94
C ILE A 30 -0.56 6.35 -4.75
N GLY A 31 0.28 5.52 -4.13
CA GLY A 31 1.14 5.94 -3.02
C GLY A 31 2.12 7.06 -3.42
N PHE A 32 2.76 6.94 -4.60
CA PHE A 32 3.68 7.96 -5.12
C PHE A 32 2.99 9.30 -5.35
N LYS A 33 1.77 9.29 -5.89
CA LYS A 33 1.00 10.52 -6.11
C LYS A 33 0.76 11.30 -4.81
N LYS A 34 0.62 10.59 -3.69
CA LYS A 34 0.38 11.17 -2.36
C LYS A 34 1.65 11.54 -1.59
N GLN A 35 2.84 11.16 -2.06
CA GLN A 35 4.12 11.47 -1.40
C GLN A 35 4.69 12.85 -1.75
N ASN A 36 4.20 13.51 -2.80
CA ASN A 36 4.74 14.78 -3.28
C ASN A 36 3.72 15.90 -3.15
N ILE A 37 3.22 16.11 -1.93
CA ILE A 37 2.15 17.08 -1.71
C ILE A 37 2.72 18.49 -1.81
N ASN A 38 2.06 19.28 -2.66
CA ASN A 38 2.32 20.70 -2.78
C ASN A 38 1.42 21.46 -1.81
N LEU A 39 2.01 22.08 -0.79
CA LEU A 39 1.27 22.87 0.21
C LEU A 39 0.52 24.05 -0.39
N ASN A 40 0.86 24.48 -1.61
CA ASN A 40 0.15 25.55 -2.32
C ASN A 40 -1.15 25.07 -2.97
N GLN A 41 -1.39 23.76 -3.02
CA GLN A 41 -2.54 23.14 -3.69
C GLN A 41 -3.54 22.51 -2.71
N VAL A 42 -3.31 22.65 -1.40
CA VAL A 42 -4.18 22.12 -0.34
C VAL A 42 -4.86 23.25 0.41
N ASP A 43 -5.93 22.92 1.14
CA ASP A 43 -6.62 23.90 1.97
C ASP A 43 -5.69 24.37 3.09
N LYS A 44 -5.70 25.68 3.35
CA LYS A 44 -4.91 26.30 4.41
C LYS A 44 -5.77 27.29 5.18
N ILE A 45 -5.59 27.30 6.50
CA ILE A 45 -6.25 28.27 7.37
C ILE A 45 -5.31 28.70 8.49
N THR A 46 -5.30 29.99 8.78
CA THR A 46 -4.60 30.55 9.95
C THR A 46 -5.65 31.04 10.92
N SER A 47 -5.74 30.40 12.08
CA SER A 47 -6.75 30.74 13.08
C SER A 47 -6.29 30.34 14.48
N GLN A 48 -7.03 30.82 15.47
CA GLN A 48 -6.76 30.55 16.88
C GLN A 48 -7.23 29.14 17.26
N VAL A 49 -6.41 28.41 18.01
CA VAL A 49 -6.76 27.11 18.59
C VAL A 49 -7.84 27.30 19.65
N GLU A 50 -9.03 26.78 19.37
CA GLU A 50 -10.17 26.74 20.30
C GLU A 50 -10.04 25.55 21.25
N ASN A 51 -9.66 24.38 20.72
CA ASN A 51 -9.51 23.15 21.49
C ASN A 51 -8.45 22.24 20.86
N ARG A 52 -7.84 21.37 21.67
CA ARG A 52 -6.87 20.37 21.24
C ARG A 52 -6.89 19.19 22.18
N GLY A 53 -6.42 18.04 21.71
CA GLY A 53 -6.18 16.92 22.59
C GLY A 53 -6.06 15.61 21.85
N ILE A 54 -6.25 14.52 22.60
CA ILE A 54 -6.34 13.19 22.03
C ILE A 54 -7.79 12.73 22.14
N ASP A 55 -8.34 12.27 21.03
CA ASP A 55 -9.70 11.74 20.95
C ASP A 55 -9.71 10.43 20.13
N TYR A 56 -10.83 9.72 20.17
CA TYR A 56 -11.09 8.58 19.30
C TYR A 56 -11.82 9.05 18.04
N ARG A 57 -11.15 8.93 16.90
CA ARG A 57 -11.83 9.00 15.59
C ARG A 57 -12.69 7.76 15.40
N HIS A 58 -13.92 7.97 14.98
CA HIS A 58 -14.85 6.97 14.49
C HIS A 58 -14.79 6.99 12.96
N GLY A 59 -14.13 5.99 12.36
CA GLY A 59 -14.05 5.88 10.90
C GLY A 59 -15.33 5.28 10.30
N SER A 60 -15.45 5.29 8.96
CA SER A 60 -16.63 4.86 8.16
C SER A 60 -17.16 3.44 8.41
N LYS A 61 -16.52 2.63 9.26
CA LYS A 61 -16.91 1.25 9.62
C LYS A 61 -16.96 1.02 11.13
N GLY A 62 -17.18 2.08 11.92
CA GLY A 62 -17.21 2.02 13.38
C GLY A 62 -15.84 1.73 14.03
N ARG A 63 -14.76 1.68 13.24
CA ARG A 63 -13.40 1.49 13.76
C ARG A 63 -12.98 2.72 14.54
N LYS A 64 -12.59 2.51 15.80
CA LYS A 64 -12.07 3.55 16.67
C LYS A 64 -10.55 3.64 16.53
N SER A 65 -10.03 4.84 16.42
CA SER A 65 -8.59 5.08 16.37
C SER A 65 -8.24 6.30 17.19
N LYS A 66 -7.30 6.14 18.12
CA LYS A 66 -6.75 7.26 18.89
C LYS A 66 -5.98 8.18 17.94
N VAL A 67 -6.34 9.46 17.94
CA VAL A 67 -5.78 10.54 17.10
C VAL A 67 -5.54 11.78 17.94
N PHE A 68 -4.51 12.55 17.60
CA PHE A 68 -4.40 13.92 18.09
C PHE A 68 -5.28 14.81 17.23
N TYR A 69 -6.04 15.72 17.82
CA TYR A 69 -6.88 16.67 17.11
C TYR A 69 -6.62 18.10 17.58
N ILE A 70 -6.94 19.04 16.70
CA ILE A 70 -7.06 20.46 16.95
C ILE A 70 -8.40 20.94 16.37
N LYS A 71 -9.03 21.88 17.07
CA LYS A 71 -10.20 22.63 16.61
C LYS A 71 -9.78 24.10 16.56
N LEU A 72 -9.94 24.72 15.41
CA LEU A 72 -9.67 26.15 15.22
C LEU A 72 -10.99 26.91 15.25
N LYS A 73 -10.95 28.18 15.67
CA LYS A 73 -12.17 29.01 15.75
C LYS A 73 -12.88 29.16 14.40
N ASP A 74 -12.12 29.31 13.33
CA ASP A 74 -12.65 29.56 11.98
C ASP A 74 -12.73 28.28 11.13
N LEU A 75 -12.69 27.10 11.77
CA LEU A 75 -12.82 25.80 11.11
C LEU A 75 -13.89 24.96 11.80
N ASP A 76 -14.97 24.68 11.07
CA ASP A 76 -16.14 23.96 11.60
C ASP A 76 -15.85 22.49 11.95
N GLU A 77 -14.75 21.93 11.46
CA GLU A 77 -14.34 20.55 11.70
C GLU A 77 -13.11 20.43 12.63
N LYS A 78 -13.05 19.33 13.37
CA LYS A 78 -11.82 18.91 14.05
C LYS A 78 -10.88 18.31 13.02
N VAL A 79 -9.67 18.85 12.89
CA VAL A 79 -8.60 18.26 12.08
C VAL A 79 -7.60 17.57 12.99
N GLY A 80 -6.99 16.50 12.53
CA GLY A 80 -6.17 15.67 13.39
C GLY A 80 -5.19 14.78 12.65
N VAL A 81 -4.31 14.16 13.42
CA VAL A 81 -3.25 13.29 12.92
C VAL A 81 -3.28 11.94 13.62
N TYR A 82 -3.32 10.89 12.82
CA TYR A 82 -3.16 9.52 13.28
C TYR A 82 -1.68 9.13 13.30
N ARG A 83 -1.16 8.58 14.41
CA ARG A 83 0.16 7.94 14.47
C ARG A 83 -0.01 6.47 14.86
N MET A 84 0.81 5.59 14.30
CA MET A 84 0.84 4.19 14.74
C MET A 84 1.39 4.06 16.16
N SER A 85 2.42 4.84 16.51
CA SER A 85 3.07 4.85 17.84
C SER A 85 2.16 5.32 18.99
N LYS A 86 1.05 6.01 18.68
CA LYS A 86 0.16 6.65 19.66
C LYS A 86 0.82 7.70 20.55
N ASN A 87 2.06 8.08 20.25
CA ASN A 87 2.77 9.13 20.96
C ASN A 87 2.47 10.47 20.30
N TYR A 88 1.88 11.37 21.08
CA TYR A 88 1.50 12.73 20.69
C TYR A 88 2.05 13.77 21.66
N ASN A 89 2.97 13.40 22.54
CA ASN A 89 3.45 14.27 23.61
C ASN A 89 4.17 15.51 23.06
N ASP A 90 4.88 15.36 21.94
CA ASP A 90 5.46 16.45 21.16
C ASP A 90 4.39 17.48 20.76
N LEU A 91 3.30 17.05 20.12
CA LEU A 91 2.21 17.94 19.70
C LEU A 91 1.45 18.53 20.90
N ILE A 92 1.29 17.75 21.97
CA ILE A 92 0.64 18.21 23.20
C ILE A 92 1.48 19.27 23.90
N SER A 93 2.80 19.12 23.93
CA SER A 93 3.69 20.11 24.54
C SER A 93 3.88 21.35 23.67
N ALA A 94 3.85 21.18 22.34
CA ALA A 94 4.13 22.25 21.40
C ALA A 94 2.93 23.18 21.15
N ILE A 95 1.71 22.64 21.10
CA ILE A 95 0.48 23.38 20.77
C ILE A 95 -0.29 23.69 22.04
N ASN A 96 -0.75 24.92 22.23
CA ASN A 96 -1.61 25.34 23.34
C ASN A 96 -2.93 25.91 22.81
N ILE A 97 -3.92 25.92 23.70
CA ILE A 97 -5.19 26.63 23.43
C ILE A 97 -4.85 28.12 23.35
N GLN A 98 -5.53 28.85 22.48
CA GLN A 98 -5.30 30.25 22.15
C GLN A 98 -4.10 30.55 21.24
N ASP A 99 -3.28 29.57 20.89
CA ASP A 99 -2.23 29.77 19.90
C ASP A 99 -2.82 30.09 18.53
N ILE A 100 -2.15 30.96 17.77
CA ILE A 100 -2.45 31.19 16.36
C ILE A 100 -1.61 30.22 15.54
N LEU A 101 -2.26 29.32 14.80
CA LEU A 101 -1.61 28.31 13.99
C LEU A 101 -2.07 28.41 12.54
N THR A 102 -1.14 28.15 11.63
CA THR A 102 -1.46 27.87 10.23
C THR A 102 -1.53 26.37 10.04
N VAL A 103 -2.67 25.89 9.54
CA VAL A 103 -2.95 24.48 9.36
C VAL A 103 -3.21 24.19 7.89
N TYR A 104 -2.50 23.19 7.37
CA TYR A 104 -2.65 22.67 6.01
C TYR A 104 -3.31 21.32 6.07
N TYR A 105 -4.40 21.14 5.33
CA TYR A 105 -5.21 19.93 5.37
C TYR A 105 -5.92 19.67 4.04
N GLU A 106 -6.40 18.45 3.84
CA GLU A 106 -7.35 18.13 2.78
C GLU A 106 -8.74 17.94 3.39
N LYS A 107 -9.77 18.52 2.78
CA LYS A 107 -11.15 18.26 3.21
C LYS A 107 -11.46 16.77 3.14
N ASN A 108 -12.10 16.28 4.19
CA ASN A 108 -12.64 14.93 4.18
C ASN A 108 -14.00 14.95 3.48
N SER A 109 -14.22 14.02 2.55
CA SER A 109 -15.53 13.87 1.88
C SER A 109 -16.53 13.05 2.69
N ASN A 110 -16.14 12.58 3.88
CA ASN A 110 -16.95 11.69 4.70
C ASN A 110 -17.41 12.36 6.01
N ASP A 111 -18.60 12.93 5.97
CA ASP A 111 -19.23 13.63 7.10
C ASP A 111 -19.54 12.72 8.30
N SER A 112 -19.48 11.40 8.13
CA SER A 112 -19.67 10.44 9.24
C SER A 112 -18.49 10.38 10.21
N GLU A 113 -17.36 11.02 9.88
CA GLU A 113 -16.17 11.02 10.73
C GLU A 113 -16.11 12.26 11.62
N ASN A 114 -15.98 12.04 12.93
CA ASN A 114 -15.91 13.11 13.92
C ASN A 114 -14.59 13.90 13.93
N VAL A 115 -13.55 13.41 13.23
CA VAL A 115 -12.25 14.06 13.10
C VAL A 115 -11.71 13.81 11.69
N ASN A 116 -11.42 14.88 10.96
CA ASN A 116 -10.70 14.83 9.69
C ASN A 116 -9.22 14.52 9.97
N ILE A 117 -8.73 13.35 9.55
CA ILE A 117 -7.32 12.96 9.77
C ILE A 117 -6.36 13.38 8.66
N ASN A 118 -6.84 14.14 7.68
CA ASN A 118 -6.04 14.59 6.55
C ASN A 118 -5.28 15.88 6.87
N LEU A 119 -4.79 15.99 8.10
CA LEU A 119 -3.90 17.05 8.54
C LEU A 119 -2.50 16.80 7.97
N ILE A 120 -2.02 17.72 7.14
CA ILE A 120 -0.74 17.61 6.44
C ILE A 120 0.36 18.30 7.24
N GLN A 121 0.15 19.56 7.64
CA GLN A 121 1.17 20.38 8.29
C GLN A 121 0.56 21.38 9.26
N ILE A 122 1.28 21.64 10.36
CA ILE A 122 0.97 22.69 11.34
C ILE A 122 2.19 23.60 11.44
N GLU A 123 1.96 24.91 11.35
CA GLU A 123 2.97 25.93 11.56
C GLU A 123 2.53 26.94 12.63
N ARG A 124 3.51 27.51 13.33
CA ARG A 124 3.36 28.69 14.19
C ARG A 124 4.45 29.68 13.83
N ASN A 125 4.07 30.87 13.37
CA ASN A 125 5.02 31.95 13.03
C ASN A 125 6.16 31.48 12.09
N GLY A 126 5.84 30.62 11.10
CA GLY A 126 6.81 30.04 10.17
C GLY A 126 7.62 28.86 10.72
N ILE A 127 7.44 28.47 11.99
CA ILE A 127 8.04 27.27 12.58
C ILE A 127 7.10 26.10 12.38
N VAL A 128 7.59 25.04 11.72
CA VAL A 128 6.83 23.81 11.48
C VAL A 128 6.77 22.97 12.77
N LEU A 129 5.57 22.79 13.31
CA LEU A 129 5.30 21.95 14.50
C LEU A 129 4.97 20.50 14.12
N LEU A 130 4.28 20.33 12.98
CA LEU A 130 4.00 19.04 12.36
C LEU A 130 4.33 19.17 10.88
N GLY A 131 5.30 18.41 10.38
CA GLY A 131 5.76 18.53 9.00
C GLY A 131 5.01 17.61 8.03
N LYS A 132 4.82 18.07 6.79
CA LYS A 132 4.23 17.29 5.69
C LYS A 132 4.85 15.91 5.48
N LYS A 133 6.14 15.75 5.81
CA LYS A 133 6.86 14.48 5.69
C LYS A 133 6.22 13.37 6.53
N GLU A 134 5.61 13.69 7.67
CA GLU A 134 4.90 12.69 8.47
C GLU A 134 3.65 12.16 7.74
N TYR A 135 2.94 13.04 7.03
CA TYR A 135 1.82 12.68 6.18
C TYR A 135 2.29 11.80 5.02
N GLU A 136 3.30 12.24 4.27
CA GLU A 136 3.89 11.52 3.13
C GLU A 136 4.43 10.13 3.53
N ASN A 137 5.04 10.02 4.72
CA ASN A 137 5.56 8.77 5.26
C ASN A 137 4.46 7.72 5.50
N LYS A 138 3.22 8.12 5.85
CA LYS A 138 2.11 7.17 6.02
C LYS A 138 1.71 6.54 4.70
N GLU A 139 1.70 7.33 3.64
CA GLU A 139 1.32 6.88 2.29
C GLU A 139 2.46 6.08 1.63
N SER A 140 3.69 6.22 2.12
CA SER A 140 4.86 5.45 1.69
C SER A 140 4.68 3.94 1.88
N ALA A 141 3.87 3.50 2.85
CA ALA A 141 3.60 2.09 3.08
C ALA A 141 2.98 1.42 1.83
N LEU A 142 2.09 2.11 1.11
CA LEU A 142 1.49 1.61 -0.13
C LEU A 142 2.54 1.41 -1.23
N ILE A 143 3.55 2.27 -1.27
CA ILE A 143 4.65 2.19 -2.23
C ILE A 143 5.48 0.94 -1.96
N TYR A 144 5.88 0.71 -0.70
CA TYR A 144 6.66 -0.49 -0.35
C TYR A 144 5.89 -1.78 -0.61
N ILE A 145 4.61 -1.83 -0.23
CA ILE A 145 3.74 -2.98 -0.52
C ILE A 145 3.64 -3.18 -2.04
N GLY A 146 3.32 -2.13 -2.79
CA GLY A 146 3.13 -2.24 -4.24
C GLY A 146 4.41 -2.65 -4.98
N LEU A 147 5.58 -2.11 -4.61
CA LEU A 147 6.85 -2.49 -5.24
C LEU A 147 7.28 -3.91 -4.85
N PHE A 148 7.24 -4.26 -3.56
CA PHE A 148 7.72 -5.57 -3.09
C PHE A 148 6.86 -6.71 -3.64
N PHE A 149 5.53 -6.59 -3.56
CA PHE A 149 4.62 -7.60 -4.10
C PHE A 149 4.51 -7.53 -5.62
N GLY A 150 4.66 -6.36 -6.24
CA GLY A 150 4.72 -6.21 -7.70
C GLY A 150 5.92 -6.93 -8.29
N VAL A 151 7.13 -6.61 -7.83
CA VAL A 151 8.34 -7.30 -8.29
C VAL A 151 8.32 -8.79 -7.91
N GLY A 152 7.89 -9.11 -6.69
CA GLY A 152 7.78 -10.48 -6.21
C GLY A 152 6.84 -11.35 -7.06
N SER A 153 5.67 -10.81 -7.46
CA SER A 153 4.71 -11.52 -8.31
C SER A 153 5.25 -11.73 -9.73
N VAL A 154 5.93 -10.74 -10.31
CA VAL A 154 6.65 -10.92 -11.59
C VAL A 154 7.70 -12.03 -11.47
N ALA A 155 8.60 -11.95 -10.49
CA ALA A 155 9.65 -12.95 -10.28
C ALA A 155 9.07 -14.35 -10.05
N TYR A 156 8.02 -14.45 -9.25
CA TYR A 156 7.33 -15.72 -8.97
C TYR A 156 6.64 -16.29 -10.20
N SER A 157 6.03 -15.46 -11.05
CA SER A 157 5.42 -15.90 -12.31
C SER A 157 6.46 -16.55 -13.23
N PHE A 158 7.63 -15.92 -13.39
CA PHE A 158 8.74 -16.49 -14.18
C PHE A 158 9.30 -17.76 -13.54
N TYR A 159 9.48 -17.79 -12.22
CA TYR A 159 9.92 -18.97 -11.50
C TYR A 159 8.96 -20.15 -11.69
N PHE A 160 7.64 -19.91 -11.58
CA PHE A 160 6.61 -20.92 -11.79
C PHE A 160 6.70 -21.54 -13.19
N LEU A 161 6.84 -20.70 -14.22
CA LEU A 161 6.95 -21.14 -15.61
C LEU A 161 8.26 -21.92 -15.85
N LYS A 162 9.39 -21.45 -15.30
CA LYS A 162 10.69 -22.14 -15.37
C LYS A 162 10.67 -23.50 -14.67
N ARG A 163 10.09 -23.59 -13.46
CA ARG A 163 9.99 -24.84 -12.71
C ARG A 163 9.16 -25.88 -13.47
N LYS A 164 8.02 -25.48 -14.03
CA LYS A 164 7.15 -26.39 -14.78
C LYS A 164 7.74 -26.84 -16.11
N THR A 165 8.41 -25.95 -16.85
CA THR A 165 9.11 -26.33 -18.09
C THR A 165 10.26 -27.29 -17.82
N ASN A 166 11.04 -27.09 -16.74
CA ASN A 166 12.10 -28.03 -16.34
C ASN A 166 11.58 -29.40 -15.91
N LEU A 167 10.45 -29.46 -15.18
CA LEU A 167 9.79 -30.72 -14.82
C LEU A 167 9.28 -31.49 -16.06
N LEU A 168 8.80 -30.77 -17.08
CA LEU A 168 8.36 -31.38 -18.34
C LEU A 168 9.54 -31.90 -19.17
N LYS A 169 10.64 -31.14 -19.27
CA LYS A 169 11.88 -31.59 -19.93
C LYS A 169 12.46 -32.85 -19.26
N GLY A 170 12.49 -32.91 -17.93
CA GLY A 170 12.97 -34.08 -17.18
C GLY A 170 12.11 -35.33 -17.37
N LYS A 171 10.77 -35.17 -17.48
CA LYS A 171 9.86 -36.29 -17.77
C LYS A 171 10.03 -36.83 -19.20
N ASN A 172 10.17 -35.95 -20.19
CA ASN A 172 10.41 -36.36 -21.57
C ASN A 172 11.76 -37.07 -21.72
N LYS A 173 12.82 -36.57 -21.07
CA LYS A 173 14.15 -37.22 -21.11
C LYS A 173 14.11 -38.65 -20.53
N LYS A 174 13.38 -38.88 -19.43
CA LYS A 174 13.19 -40.23 -18.85
C LYS A 174 12.37 -41.17 -19.74
N SER A 175 11.37 -40.67 -20.49
CA SER A 175 10.58 -41.53 -21.38
C SER A 175 11.35 -41.91 -22.64
N THR A 176 12.17 -41.00 -23.18
CA THR A 176 13.05 -41.30 -24.33
C THR A 176 14.08 -42.36 -23.99
N ILE A 177 14.72 -42.29 -22.83
CA ILE A 177 15.72 -43.29 -22.38
C ILE A 177 15.08 -44.68 -22.20
N ARG A 178 13.88 -44.77 -21.62
CA ARG A 178 13.17 -46.06 -21.50
C ARG A 178 12.79 -46.65 -22.86
N LYS A 179 12.43 -45.84 -23.85
CA LYS A 179 12.14 -46.35 -25.20
C LYS A 179 13.40 -46.83 -25.93
N THR A 180 14.55 -46.17 -25.72
CA THR A 180 15.82 -46.62 -26.32
C THR A 180 16.33 -47.90 -25.66
N SER A 181 16.22 -48.05 -24.33
CA SER A 181 16.65 -49.27 -23.64
C SER A 181 15.79 -50.50 -23.95
N VAL A 182 14.50 -50.30 -24.29
CA VAL A 182 13.62 -51.40 -24.69
C VAL A 182 13.91 -51.83 -26.14
N ASN A 183 14.17 -50.89 -27.06
CA ASN A 183 14.55 -51.25 -28.43
C ASN A 183 15.93 -51.89 -28.54
N SER A 184 16.92 -51.48 -27.71
CA SER A 184 18.25 -52.12 -27.71
C SER A 184 18.24 -53.54 -27.12
N GLY A 185 17.20 -53.93 -26.38
CA GLY A 185 17.03 -55.29 -25.88
C GLY A 185 16.44 -56.26 -26.92
N PHE A 186 15.78 -55.74 -27.96
CA PHE A 186 15.25 -56.57 -29.05
C PHE A 186 16.27 -56.80 -30.18
N GLU A 187 17.26 -55.93 -30.38
CA GLU A 187 18.34 -56.18 -31.34
C GLU A 187 19.39 -57.19 -30.84
N GLN A 188 19.45 -57.48 -29.52
CA GLN A 188 20.29 -58.56 -28.98
C GLN A 188 19.64 -59.94 -28.97
N LEU A 189 18.35 -60.05 -29.32
CA LEU A 189 17.65 -61.32 -29.51
C LEU A 189 17.35 -61.47 -31.00
N GLY A 190 18.40 -61.72 -31.79
CA GLY A 190 18.26 -62.15 -33.17
C GLY A 190 17.49 -63.47 -33.23
N LEU A 191 16.21 -63.37 -33.60
CA LEU A 191 15.36 -64.41 -34.19
C LEU A 191 14.48 -63.75 -35.25
#